data_AF-A0A813DVM0-F1
#
_entry.id   AF-A0A813DVM0-F1
#
_cell.length_a   1.000
_cell.length_b   1.000
_cell.length_c   1.000
_cell.angle_alpha   90.00
_cell.angle_beta   90.00
_cell.angle_gamma   90.00
#
_symmetry.space_group_name_H-M   'P 1'
#
loop_
_entity.id
_entity.type
_entity.pdbx_description
1 polymer ?
#
loop_
_entity_poly.entity_id
_entity_poly.type
_entity_poly.pdbx_seq_one_letter_code
_entity_poly.pdbx_strand_id
1 'polypeptide(L)'
;MDLDTTLDSLLMRYAGGATGSSSGELDPEAQLLVTEDSQMLNTAIFLARRSAWSLDMLRRVWGGAGPGEEEDATSPFVNHTWWEQAAFAQELLGENHRRFADVVYSPDGVSGAEFLKSGVSSAYPPEVRLVPQAEMNSYHPISSRLVGNTTWSPGKFILSFNGVQSLTGPTVARILVANYYEVFCKLNSVEHLCQGVLSEEGEMKLFAPWLSQP
;
A
#
# COMPACT_ATOMS: atom_id res chain seq x y z
N MET A 1 23.67 8.11 4.30
CA MET A 1 22.55 7.51 3.56
C MET A 1 21.39 7.48 4.52
N ASP A 2 20.25 8.07 4.18
CA ASP A 2 19.07 8.02 5.04
C ASP A 2 18.53 6.59 5.01
N LEU A 3 18.60 5.89 6.14
CA LEU A 3 18.17 4.50 6.29
C LEU A 3 16.81 4.39 6.97
N ASP A 4 16.11 5.50 7.18
CA ASP A 4 14.80 5.49 7.85
C ASP A 4 13.65 5.72 6.87
N THR A 5 13.94 6.34 5.72
CA THR A 5 12.91 6.86 4.81
C THR A 5 13.08 6.41 3.35
N THR A 6 14.01 5.48 3.08
CA THR A 6 14.30 5.01 1.72
C THR A 6 13.57 3.71 1.38
N LEU A 7 13.40 3.45 0.07
CA LEU A 7 12.88 2.16 -0.40
C LEU A 7 13.69 0.99 0.17
N ASP A 8 15.02 1.10 0.18
CA ASP A 8 15.91 0.08 0.73
C ASP A 8 15.63 -0.17 2.22
N SER A 9 15.42 0.89 3.01
CA SER A 9 15.08 0.72 4.43
C SER A 9 13.76 0.00 4.66
N LEU A 10 12.74 0.29 3.84
CA LEU A 10 11.45 -0.40 3.91
C LEU A 10 11.59 -1.87 3.53
N LEU A 11 12.31 -2.16 2.45
CA LEU A 11 12.58 -3.54 2.02
C LEU A 11 13.35 -4.30 3.09
N MET A 12 14.40 -3.72 3.67
CA MET A 12 15.17 -4.37 4.71
C MET A 12 14.38 -4.60 6.01
N ARG A 13 13.50 -3.66 6.38
CA ARG A 13 12.69 -3.75 7.60
C ARG A 13 11.55 -4.76 7.48
N TYR A 14 10.88 -4.78 6.33
CA TYR A 14 9.63 -5.55 6.15
C TYR A 14 9.78 -6.79 5.28
N ALA A 15 10.79 -6.85 4.43
CA ALA A 15 11.13 -8.00 3.60
C ALA A 15 12.47 -8.62 4.01
N GLY A 16 13.10 -8.19 5.11
CA GLY A 16 14.31 -8.83 5.63
C GLY A 16 14.01 -10.19 6.27
N GLY A 17 14.98 -11.11 6.25
CA GLY A 17 14.84 -12.42 6.88
C GLY A 17 14.54 -12.32 8.39
N ALA A 18 13.60 -13.14 8.88
CA ALA A 18 13.14 -13.15 10.27
C ALA A 18 14.24 -13.41 11.33
N THR A 19 15.42 -13.86 10.90
CA THR A 19 16.53 -14.29 11.76
C THR A 19 17.60 -13.22 11.94
N GLY A 20 17.25 -11.92 12.07
CA GLY A 20 18.21 -10.87 12.43
C GLY A 20 19.53 -10.94 11.65
N SER A 21 19.48 -11.43 10.41
CA SER A 21 20.66 -11.80 9.67
C SER A 21 21.31 -10.50 9.25
N SER A 22 22.45 -10.22 9.87
CA SER A 22 23.32 -9.08 9.56
C SER A 22 23.84 -9.08 8.11
N SER A 23 23.37 -9.99 7.25
CA SER A 23 23.75 -10.11 5.85
C SER A 23 23.11 -9.07 4.93
N GLY A 24 22.10 -8.33 5.39
CA GLY A 24 21.44 -7.34 4.54
C GLY A 24 20.62 -7.98 3.40
N GLU A 25 20.27 -9.26 3.52
CA GLU A 25 19.54 -9.99 2.50
C GLU A 25 18.03 -9.94 2.72
N LEU A 26 17.29 -9.80 1.61
CA LEU A 26 15.84 -9.87 1.60
C LEU A 26 15.39 -11.33 1.64
N ASP A 27 14.39 -11.60 2.47
CA ASP A 27 13.65 -12.85 2.54
C ASP A 27 13.17 -13.26 1.14
N PRO A 28 13.63 -14.41 0.60
CA PRO A 28 13.23 -14.88 -0.71
C PRO A 28 11.74 -15.22 -0.77
N GLU A 29 11.07 -15.48 0.35
CA GLU A 29 9.63 -15.73 0.41
C GLU A 29 8.81 -14.45 0.34
N ALA A 30 9.35 -13.30 0.76
CA ALA A 30 8.65 -12.02 0.64
C ALA A 30 8.48 -11.62 -0.83
N GLN A 31 7.26 -11.80 -1.36
CA GLN A 31 6.89 -11.46 -2.74
C GLN A 31 6.09 -10.16 -2.82
N LEU A 32 5.29 -9.84 -1.81
CA LEU A 32 4.42 -8.67 -1.80
C LEU A 32 4.54 -7.91 -0.48
N LEU A 33 4.83 -6.62 -0.55
CA LEU A 33 4.67 -5.68 0.56
C LEU A 33 3.47 -4.80 0.26
N VAL A 34 2.50 -4.77 1.17
CA VAL A 34 1.25 -4.01 1.02
C VAL A 34 0.85 -3.43 2.37
N THR A 35 0.09 -2.34 2.38
CA THR A 35 -0.40 -1.74 3.62
C THR A 35 -1.82 -2.19 3.97
N GLU A 36 -2.14 -2.13 5.25
CA GLU A 36 -3.52 -2.24 5.75
C GLU A 36 -3.97 -0.92 6.39
N ASP A 37 -5.26 -0.62 6.27
CA ASP A 37 -5.94 0.45 6.96
C ASP A 37 -7.30 0.00 7.52
N SER A 38 -8.15 0.95 7.94
CA SER A 38 -9.49 0.64 8.45
C SER A 38 -10.42 -0.04 7.43
N GLN A 39 -10.05 -0.08 6.15
CA GLN A 39 -10.78 -0.73 5.06
C GLN A 39 -10.10 -2.04 4.61
N MET A 40 -9.29 -2.66 5.49
CA MET A 40 -8.49 -3.86 5.23
C MET A 40 -7.22 -3.55 4.43
N LEU A 41 -7.01 -4.14 3.25
CA LEU A 41 -5.84 -3.84 2.42
C LEU A 41 -5.98 -2.47 1.75
N ASN A 42 -4.89 -1.73 1.63
CA ASN A 42 -4.81 -0.54 0.80
C ASN A 42 -3.75 -0.76 -0.30
N THR A 43 -4.23 -0.93 -1.52
CA THR A 43 -3.41 -1.26 -2.69
C THR A 43 -3.00 -0.03 -3.50
N ALA A 44 -3.20 1.19 -2.99
CA ALA A 44 -2.76 2.40 -3.68
C ALA A 44 -1.23 2.41 -3.88
N ILE A 45 -0.49 1.83 -2.92
CA ILE A 45 0.95 1.61 -2.99
C ILE A 45 1.23 0.19 -2.51
N PHE A 46 1.91 -0.61 -3.33
CA PHE A 46 2.45 -1.90 -2.96
C PHE A 46 3.77 -2.13 -3.69
N LEU A 47 4.61 -3.02 -3.15
CA LEU A 47 5.85 -3.44 -3.78
C LEU A 47 5.75 -4.93 -4.07
N ALA A 48 5.92 -5.32 -5.32
CA ALA A 48 5.91 -6.71 -5.74
C ALA A 48 7.28 -7.12 -6.28
N ARG A 49 7.81 -8.24 -5.79
CA ARG A 49 9.00 -8.87 -6.35
C ARG A 49 8.69 -9.34 -7.77
N ARG A 50 9.62 -9.15 -8.70
CA ARG A 50 9.52 -9.77 -10.02
C ARG A 50 9.74 -11.29 -9.88
N SER A 51 8.65 -12.04 -9.80
CA SER A 51 8.64 -13.50 -9.66
C SER A 51 7.45 -14.13 -10.37
N ALA A 52 7.48 -15.45 -10.54
CA ALA A 52 6.32 -16.19 -11.06
C ALA A 52 5.11 -16.03 -10.14
N TRP A 53 5.32 -16.08 -8.82
CA TRP A 53 4.28 -15.88 -7.81
C TRP A 53 3.54 -14.55 -8.01
N SER A 54 4.27 -13.44 -8.17
CA SER A 54 3.66 -12.12 -8.34
C SER A 54 2.88 -12.01 -9.64
N LEU A 55 3.39 -12.60 -10.73
CA LEU A 55 2.68 -12.63 -12.00
C LEU A 55 1.38 -13.43 -11.91
N ASP A 56 1.41 -14.59 -11.26
CA ASP A 56 0.23 -15.44 -11.12
C ASP A 56 -0.80 -14.82 -10.17
N MET A 57 -0.36 -14.18 -9.08
CA MET A 57 -1.24 -13.39 -8.21
C MET A 57 -1.91 -12.25 -9.01
N LEU A 58 -1.15 -11.45 -9.77
CA LEU A 58 -1.73 -10.36 -10.56
C LEU A 58 -2.75 -10.86 -11.60
N ARG A 59 -2.50 -12.01 -12.22
CA ARG A 59 -3.47 -12.65 -13.13
C ARG A 59 -4.77 -12.99 -12.41
N ARG A 60 -4.69 -13.61 -11.22
CA ARG A 60 -5.88 -13.98 -10.43
C ARG A 60 -6.66 -12.78 -9.92
N VAL A 61 -5.97 -11.70 -9.51
CA VAL A 61 -6.61 -10.41 -9.17
C VAL A 61 -7.43 -9.88 -10.35
N TRP A 62 -6.91 -10.00 -11.58
CA TRP A 62 -7.61 -9.57 -12.78
C TRP A 62 -8.74 -10.51 -13.22
N GLY A 63 -8.90 -11.66 -12.56
CA GLY A 63 -9.91 -12.69 -12.87
C GLY A 63 -9.40 -13.84 -13.73
N GLY A 64 -8.14 -13.81 -14.19
CA GLY A 64 -7.56 -14.91 -14.95
C GLY A 64 -7.32 -16.13 -14.08
N ALA A 65 -7.74 -17.31 -14.54
CA ALA A 65 -7.70 -18.53 -13.73
C ALA A 65 -6.36 -19.29 -13.77
N GLY A 66 -5.35 -18.75 -14.46
CA GLY A 66 -3.97 -19.26 -14.45
C GLY A 66 -3.41 -19.42 -15.87
N PRO A 67 -2.18 -19.94 -16.03
CA PRO A 67 -1.62 -20.21 -17.34
C PRO A 67 -2.47 -21.25 -18.09
N GLY A 68 -3.22 -20.83 -19.10
CA GLY A 68 -3.99 -21.72 -19.98
C GLY A 68 -5.51 -21.75 -19.75
N GLU A 69 -6.05 -20.92 -18.86
CA GLU A 69 -7.51 -20.78 -18.66
C GLU A 69 -8.02 -19.44 -19.24
N GLU A 70 -9.31 -19.42 -19.65
CA GLU A 70 -9.96 -18.48 -20.59
C GLU A 70 -9.48 -17.01 -20.56
N GLU A 71 -9.15 -16.48 -21.75
CA GLU A 71 -8.72 -15.08 -21.99
C GLU A 71 -9.78 -14.02 -21.62
N ASP A 72 -11.03 -14.42 -21.39
CA ASP A 72 -12.18 -13.52 -21.14
C ASP A 72 -12.57 -13.38 -19.66
N ALA A 73 -11.85 -14.05 -18.75
CA ALA A 73 -12.18 -14.00 -17.34
C ALA A 73 -11.79 -12.63 -16.74
N THR A 74 -12.79 -11.89 -16.25
CA THR A 74 -12.61 -10.58 -15.61
C THR A 74 -12.88 -10.67 -14.12
N SER A 75 -12.19 -9.84 -13.34
CA SER A 75 -12.38 -9.76 -11.89
C SER A 75 -13.85 -9.56 -11.57
N PRO A 76 -14.45 -10.31 -10.61
CA PRO A 76 -15.85 -10.14 -10.23
C PRO A 76 -16.12 -8.74 -9.67
N PHE A 77 -15.07 -8.01 -9.31
CA PHE A 77 -15.15 -6.64 -8.81
C PHE A 77 -15.08 -5.59 -9.89
N VAL A 78 -14.92 -5.88 -11.18
CA VAL A 78 -14.62 -4.88 -12.23
C VAL A 78 -15.55 -3.64 -12.23
N ASN A 79 -16.79 -3.78 -11.76
CA ASN A 79 -17.78 -2.69 -11.65
C ASN A 79 -17.77 -1.94 -10.30
N HIS A 80 -16.91 -2.32 -9.36
CA HIS A 80 -16.75 -1.71 -8.04
C HIS A 80 -15.84 -0.48 -8.13
N THR A 81 -16.17 0.59 -7.39
CA THR A 81 -15.39 1.85 -7.43
C THR A 81 -13.94 1.67 -6.96
N TRP A 82 -13.67 0.65 -6.13
CA TRP A 82 -12.33 0.25 -5.67
C TRP A 82 -12.05 -1.20 -6.08
N TRP A 83 -12.32 -1.53 -7.33
CA TRP A 83 -12.29 -2.92 -7.78
C TRP A 83 -10.94 -3.61 -7.54
N GLU A 84 -9.82 -2.91 -7.76
CA GLU A 84 -8.47 -3.45 -7.54
C GLU A 84 -8.26 -3.85 -6.08
N GLN A 85 -8.58 -2.94 -5.15
CA GLN A 85 -8.42 -3.19 -3.72
C GLN A 85 -9.28 -4.38 -3.26
N ALA A 86 -10.53 -4.47 -3.73
CA ALA A 86 -11.42 -5.58 -3.44
C ALA A 86 -10.91 -6.91 -4.04
N ALA A 87 -10.39 -6.87 -5.26
CA ALA A 87 -9.82 -8.03 -5.94
C ALA A 87 -8.56 -8.56 -5.24
N PHE A 88 -7.65 -7.68 -4.82
CA PHE A 88 -6.50 -8.05 -3.99
C PHE A 88 -6.93 -8.64 -2.64
N ALA A 89 -7.91 -8.04 -1.98
CA ALA A 89 -8.43 -8.57 -0.71
C ALA A 89 -9.03 -9.97 -0.89
N GLN A 90 -9.84 -10.19 -1.92
CA GLN A 90 -10.37 -11.52 -2.22
C GLN A 90 -9.26 -12.51 -2.55
N GLU A 91 -8.27 -12.14 -3.37
CA GLU A 91 -7.20 -13.07 -3.75
C GLU A 91 -6.35 -13.47 -2.54
N LEU A 92 -5.87 -12.48 -1.78
CA LEU A 92 -4.94 -12.71 -0.67
C LEU A 92 -5.63 -13.32 0.56
N LEU A 93 -6.87 -12.94 0.86
CA LEU A 93 -7.62 -13.51 2.00
C LEU A 93 -8.41 -14.76 1.59
N GLY A 94 -8.78 -14.87 0.32
CA GLY A 94 -9.55 -15.99 -0.21
C GLY A 94 -8.79 -17.31 -0.19
N GLU A 95 -7.45 -17.29 -0.19
CA GLU A 95 -6.68 -18.50 0.08
C GLU A 95 -6.98 -19.06 1.46
N ASN A 96 -7.05 -18.21 2.48
CA ASN A 96 -7.51 -18.67 3.79
C ASN A 96 -8.98 -19.07 3.78
N HIS A 97 -9.86 -18.36 3.07
CA HIS A 97 -11.25 -18.82 2.93
C HIS A 97 -11.36 -20.23 2.33
N ARG A 98 -10.54 -20.56 1.32
CA ARG A 98 -10.43 -21.92 0.74
C ARG A 98 -9.93 -22.94 1.77
N ARG A 99 -8.85 -22.61 2.48
CA ARG A 99 -8.33 -23.46 3.58
C ARG A 99 -9.37 -23.66 4.70
N PHE A 100 -10.11 -22.62 5.05
CA PHE A 100 -11.22 -22.67 6.03
C PHE A 100 -12.36 -23.54 5.51
N ALA A 101 -12.73 -23.43 4.24
CA ALA A 101 -13.77 -24.26 3.64
C ALA A 101 -13.40 -25.74 3.71
N ASP A 102 -12.15 -26.09 3.38
CA ASP A 102 -11.67 -27.48 3.45
C ASP A 102 -11.70 -28.05 4.87
N VAL A 103 -11.50 -27.22 5.89
CA VAL A 103 -11.50 -27.65 7.31
C VAL A 103 -12.91 -27.69 7.90
N VAL A 104 -13.74 -26.68 7.62
CA VAL A 104 -15.11 -26.56 8.18
C VAL A 104 -16.08 -27.53 7.50
N TYR A 105 -15.91 -27.80 6.20
CA TYR A 105 -16.77 -28.70 5.44
C TYR A 105 -16.18 -30.11 5.26
N SER A 106 -15.05 -30.42 5.90
CA SER A 106 -14.55 -31.79 5.99
C SER A 106 -15.56 -32.68 6.75
N PRO A 107 -15.78 -33.94 6.32
CA PRO A 107 -16.62 -34.90 7.03
C PRO A 107 -16.21 -35.11 8.50
N ASP A 108 -14.94 -34.86 8.83
CA ASP A 108 -14.36 -34.97 10.18
C ASP A 108 -14.22 -33.60 10.87
N GLY A 109 -14.95 -32.58 10.39
CA GLY A 109 -14.69 -31.14 10.57
C GLY A 109 -14.46 -30.66 12.00
N VAL A 110 -13.33 -29.99 12.18
CA VAL A 110 -12.97 -29.19 13.36
C VAL A 110 -13.67 -27.82 13.22
N SER A 111 -14.21 -27.26 14.31
CA SER A 111 -14.92 -25.97 14.19
C SER A 111 -13.99 -24.87 13.67
N GLY A 112 -14.48 -23.91 12.89
CA GLY A 112 -13.65 -22.79 12.39
C GLY A 112 -12.95 -22.02 13.52
N ALA A 113 -13.52 -22.02 14.73
CA ALA A 113 -12.91 -21.46 15.93
C ALA A 113 -11.71 -22.29 16.44
N GLU A 114 -11.71 -23.60 16.28
CA GLU A 114 -10.58 -24.47 16.62
C GLU A 114 -9.47 -24.42 15.56
N PHE A 115 -9.80 -24.25 14.28
CA PHE A 115 -8.80 -23.96 13.24
C PHE A 115 -8.09 -22.63 13.49
N LEU A 116 -8.82 -21.59 13.87
CA LEU A 116 -8.21 -20.31 14.30
C LEU A 116 -7.31 -20.50 15.54
N LYS A 117 -7.69 -21.38 16.47
CA LYS A 117 -6.87 -21.73 17.64
C LYS A 117 -5.67 -22.62 17.29
N SER A 118 -5.67 -23.29 16.14
CA SER A 118 -4.59 -24.18 15.69
C SER A 118 -3.31 -23.44 15.26
N GLY A 119 -3.31 -22.11 15.32
CA GLY A 119 -2.10 -21.31 15.14
C GLY A 119 -1.84 -20.88 13.71
N VAL A 120 -2.90 -20.60 12.93
CA VAL A 120 -2.75 -19.83 11.68
C VAL A 120 -2.15 -18.48 12.05
N SER A 121 -0.85 -18.32 11.79
CA SER A 121 -0.07 -17.17 12.24
C SER A 121 -0.44 -15.86 11.51
N SER A 122 -1.09 -15.96 10.36
CA SER A 122 -1.49 -14.81 9.54
C SER A 122 -2.73 -15.10 8.69
N ALA A 123 -3.59 -14.08 8.52
CA ALA A 123 -4.69 -14.09 7.55
C ALA A 123 -4.21 -13.98 6.09
N TYR A 124 -2.91 -13.83 5.87
CA TYR A 124 -2.29 -13.70 4.55
C TYR A 124 -1.37 -14.88 4.21
N PRO A 125 -1.12 -15.13 2.91
CA PRO A 125 -0.12 -16.10 2.47
C PRO A 125 1.28 -15.76 3.02
N PRO A 126 2.16 -16.77 3.20
CA PRO A 126 3.52 -16.56 3.70
C PRO A 126 4.38 -15.68 2.78
N GLU A 127 3.94 -15.40 1.56
CA GLU A 127 4.59 -14.49 0.62
C GLU A 127 4.27 -13.01 0.83
N VAL A 128 3.25 -12.70 1.62
CA VAL A 128 2.79 -11.33 1.87
C VAL A 128 3.39 -10.79 3.16
N ARG A 129 3.87 -9.55 3.12
CA ARG A 129 4.35 -8.78 4.26
C ARG A 129 3.49 -7.53 4.40
N LEU A 130 2.94 -7.35 5.59
CA LEU A 130 2.17 -6.16 5.91
C LEU A 130 3.10 -5.05 6.39
N VAL A 131 3.00 -3.90 5.74
CA VAL A 131 3.71 -2.69 6.13
C VAL A 131 2.72 -1.74 6.79
N PRO A 132 3.03 -1.10 7.93
CA PRO A 132 2.15 -0.09 8.50
C PRO A 132 1.81 0.98 7.47
N GLN A 133 0.52 1.34 7.35
CA GLN A 133 0.05 2.42 6.47
C GLN A 133 0.88 3.69 6.63
N ALA A 134 1.21 4.00 7.88
CA ALA A 134 2.00 5.14 8.31
C ALA A 134 3.46 5.16 7.84
N GLU A 135 3.99 4.06 7.28
CA GLU A 135 5.38 3.95 6.85
C GLU A 135 5.53 3.87 5.34
N MET A 136 4.62 3.20 4.63
CA MET A 136 4.70 3.05 3.17
C MET A 136 3.65 3.85 2.39
N ASN A 137 2.49 4.15 2.98
CA ASN A 137 1.35 4.74 2.26
C ASN A 137 0.62 5.78 3.13
N SER A 138 1.35 6.73 3.70
CA SER A 138 0.78 7.60 4.74
C SER A 138 -0.25 8.55 4.17
N TYR A 139 -1.38 8.69 4.87
CA TYR A 139 -2.45 9.57 4.45
C TYR A 139 -2.10 11.04 4.63
N HIS A 140 -2.53 11.83 3.66
CA HIS A 140 -2.53 13.26 3.78
C HIS A 140 -3.31 13.72 5.03
N PRO A 141 -2.84 14.74 5.79
CA PRO A 141 -3.49 15.17 7.04
C PRO A 141 -4.96 15.56 6.96
N ILE A 142 -5.47 15.87 5.78
CA ILE A 142 -6.91 16.09 5.57
C ILE A 142 -7.66 14.75 5.50
N SER A 143 -7.16 13.78 4.72
CA SER A 143 -7.77 12.46 4.58
C SER A 143 -7.59 11.59 5.83
N SER A 144 -6.52 11.81 6.60
CA SER A 144 -6.19 11.05 7.80
C SER A 144 -6.94 11.48 9.07
N ARG A 145 -7.71 12.58 9.04
CA ARG A 145 -8.53 13.00 10.20
C ARG A 145 -9.50 11.93 10.68
N LEU A 146 -9.80 10.96 9.82
CA LEU A 146 -10.66 9.81 10.11
C LEU A 146 -9.88 8.61 10.67
N VAL A 147 -8.54 8.59 10.55
CA VAL A 147 -7.67 7.46 10.90
C VAL A 147 -6.37 7.97 11.54
N GLY A 148 -6.36 8.10 12.88
CA GLY A 148 -5.36 8.90 13.61
C GLY A 148 -3.89 8.56 13.34
N ASN A 149 -3.52 7.27 13.34
CA ASN A 149 -2.12 6.85 13.32
C ASN A 149 -1.51 6.74 11.91
N THR A 150 -2.28 7.01 10.85
CA THR A 150 -1.81 6.83 9.46
C THR A 150 -1.43 8.14 8.78
N THR A 151 -1.53 9.26 9.50
CA THR A 151 -1.22 10.61 9.02
C THR A 151 0.24 10.77 8.62
N TRP A 152 0.50 11.40 7.48
CA TRP A 152 1.84 11.75 7.02
C TRP A 152 2.46 12.86 7.89
N SER A 153 3.77 12.77 8.07
CA SER A 153 4.62 13.76 8.74
C SER A 153 5.97 13.82 8.01
N PRO A 154 6.75 14.91 8.15
CA PRO A 154 8.10 14.97 7.59
C PRO A 154 8.93 13.73 7.97
N GLY A 155 9.63 13.17 6.99
CA GLY A 155 10.39 11.92 7.16
C GLY A 155 9.59 10.63 6.90
N LYS A 156 8.38 10.70 6.37
CA LYS A 156 7.66 9.49 5.91
C LYS A 156 7.81 9.27 4.41
N PHE A 157 7.86 8.01 4.00
CA PHE A 157 8.24 7.61 2.64
C PHE A 157 7.34 8.21 1.54
N ILE A 158 6.03 8.01 1.64
CA ILE A 158 5.06 8.48 0.64
C ILE A 158 3.91 9.21 1.34
N LEU A 159 3.55 10.36 0.78
CA LEU A 159 2.32 11.10 1.07
C LEU A 159 1.24 10.72 0.06
N SER A 160 0.16 10.12 0.55
CA SER A 160 -0.93 9.58 -0.25
C SER A 160 -2.21 10.42 -0.11
N PHE A 161 -2.81 10.76 -1.25
CA PHE A 161 -4.03 11.57 -1.36
C PHE A 161 -5.27 10.70 -1.63
N ASN A 162 -5.41 9.61 -0.89
CA ASN A 162 -6.55 8.69 -1.04
C ASN A 162 -7.89 9.41 -0.86
N GLY A 163 -8.87 9.00 -1.66
CA GLY A 163 -10.23 9.56 -1.64
C GLY A 163 -10.39 10.91 -2.34
N VAL A 164 -9.29 11.52 -2.81
CA VAL A 164 -9.38 12.69 -3.68
C VAL A 164 -9.71 12.21 -5.09
N GLN A 165 -10.92 12.49 -5.55
CA GLN A 165 -11.35 12.26 -6.94
C GLN A 165 -10.59 13.18 -7.88
N SER A 166 -9.34 12.84 -8.18
CA SER A 166 -8.55 13.55 -9.17
C SER A 166 -8.82 12.93 -10.53
N LEU A 167 -9.72 13.56 -11.29
CA LEU A 167 -9.69 13.47 -12.75
C LEU A 167 -8.38 14.12 -13.20
N THR A 168 -7.31 13.31 -13.25
CA THR A 168 -6.02 13.50 -13.93
C THR A 168 -5.70 14.95 -14.36
N GLY A 169 -4.86 15.65 -13.60
CA GLY A 169 -4.27 16.91 -14.06
C GLY A 169 -3.15 17.44 -13.17
N PRO A 170 -2.03 17.95 -13.74
CA PRO A 170 -0.96 18.64 -13.00
C PRO A 170 -1.49 19.80 -12.14
N THR A 171 -2.55 20.47 -12.60
CA THR A 171 -3.23 21.56 -11.87
C THR A 171 -3.89 21.07 -10.58
N VAL A 172 -4.50 19.88 -10.58
CA VAL A 172 -5.14 19.32 -9.38
C VAL A 172 -4.07 18.88 -8.40
N ALA A 173 -2.98 18.25 -8.86
CA ALA A 173 -1.83 17.95 -8.01
C ALA A 173 -1.24 19.23 -7.38
N ARG A 174 -1.09 20.31 -8.15
CA ARG A 174 -0.65 21.63 -7.63
C ARG A 174 -1.59 22.19 -6.58
N ILE A 175 -2.91 22.15 -6.82
CA ILE A 175 -3.91 22.65 -5.87
C ILE A 175 -3.91 21.80 -4.59
N LEU A 176 -3.80 20.48 -4.71
CA LEU A 176 -3.72 19.59 -3.54
C LEU A 176 -2.46 19.82 -2.72
N VAL A 177 -1.32 20.03 -3.38
CA VAL A 177 -0.05 20.38 -2.72
C VAL A 177 -0.14 21.77 -2.08
N ALA A 178 -0.70 22.77 -2.75
CA ALA A 178 -0.87 24.11 -2.20
C ALA A 178 -1.80 24.10 -0.98
N ASN A 179 -2.94 23.42 -1.08
CA ASN A 179 -3.88 23.23 0.03
C ASN A 179 -3.25 22.45 1.17
N TYR A 180 -2.40 21.45 0.87
CA TYR A 180 -1.65 20.74 1.89
C TYR A 180 -0.77 21.69 2.70
N TYR A 181 0.07 22.46 2.02
CA TYR A 181 0.98 23.40 2.67
C TYR A 181 0.19 24.45 3.46
N GLU A 182 -0.85 25.05 2.88
CA GLU A 182 -1.66 26.03 3.60
C GLU A 182 -2.27 25.45 4.88
N VAL A 183 -2.90 24.27 4.80
CA VAL A 183 -3.54 23.62 5.95
C VAL A 183 -2.49 23.17 6.97
N PHE A 184 -1.37 22.61 6.53
CA PHE A 184 -0.26 22.22 7.41
C PHE A 184 0.27 23.44 8.19
N CYS A 185 0.55 24.54 7.49
CA CYS A 185 1.16 25.72 8.11
C CYS A 185 0.20 26.40 9.10
N LYS A 186 -1.10 26.43 8.79
CA LYS A 186 -2.15 26.91 9.70
C LYS A 186 -2.31 26.02 10.92
N LEU A 187 -2.36 24.70 10.74
CA LEU A 187 -2.55 23.76 11.85
C LEU A 187 -1.39 23.74 12.83
N ASN A 188 -0.18 24.04 12.36
CA ASN A 188 1.03 24.02 13.19
C ASN A 188 1.50 25.42 13.60
N SER A 189 0.78 26.49 13.24
CA SER A 189 1.15 27.89 13.52
C SER A 189 2.56 28.27 13.03
N VAL A 190 2.93 27.77 11.85
CA VAL A 190 4.24 27.98 11.20
C VAL A 190 4.12 28.74 9.87
N GLU A 191 3.08 29.56 9.71
CA GLU A 191 2.76 30.26 8.47
C GLU A 191 3.94 31.11 7.96
N HIS A 192 4.68 31.74 8.88
CA HIS A 192 5.86 32.55 8.55
C HIS A 192 6.98 31.77 7.85
N LEU A 193 7.10 30.46 8.07
CA LEU A 193 8.09 29.61 7.41
C LEU A 193 7.65 29.18 6.01
N CYS A 194 6.34 29.25 5.73
CA CYS A 194 5.74 28.77 4.48
C CYS A 194 5.55 29.87 3.44
N GLN A 195 5.68 31.15 3.84
CA GLN A 195 5.44 32.32 2.99
C GLN A 195 6.32 32.36 1.72
N GLY A 196 7.53 31.77 1.73
CA GLY A 196 8.41 31.71 0.56
C GLY A 196 8.20 30.52 -0.38
N VAL A 197 7.42 29.50 0.03
CA VAL A 197 7.18 28.28 -0.75
C VAL A 197 6.00 28.46 -1.72
N LEU A 198 5.08 29.40 -1.42
CA LEU A 198 3.84 29.64 -2.16
C LEU A 198 3.92 30.83 -3.15
N SER A 199 5.07 31.49 -3.30
CA SER A 199 5.25 32.57 -4.27
C SER A 199 5.57 32.02 -5.67
N GLU A 200 4.91 32.55 -6.71
CA GLU A 200 4.96 32.09 -8.12
C GLU A 200 6.38 31.85 -8.70
N GLU A 201 7.42 32.54 -8.23
CA GLU A 201 8.81 32.33 -8.69
C GLU A 201 9.48 31.05 -8.13
N GLY A 202 8.96 30.49 -7.03
CA GLY A 202 9.50 29.29 -6.36
C GLY A 202 8.96 27.97 -6.94
N GLU A 203 7.81 28.00 -7.61
CA GLU A 203 7.05 26.79 -7.97
C GLU A 203 7.75 25.90 -9.01
N MET A 204 8.51 26.44 -9.96
CA MET A 204 9.19 25.58 -10.96
C MET A 204 10.54 25.02 -10.48
N LYS A 205 11.29 25.77 -9.67
CA LYS A 205 12.64 25.36 -9.24
C LYS A 205 12.61 24.26 -8.17
N LEU A 206 11.55 24.21 -7.34
CA LEU A 206 11.46 23.25 -6.24
C LEU A 206 10.96 21.87 -6.69
N PHE A 207 9.99 21.82 -7.63
CA PHE A 207 9.29 20.59 -7.98
C PHE A 207 9.87 19.84 -9.19
N ALA A 208 10.72 20.49 -10.01
CA ALA A 208 11.43 19.85 -11.11
C ALA A 208 12.72 20.60 -11.48
N PRO A 209 13.74 20.65 -10.60
CA PRO A 209 14.98 21.39 -10.86
C PRO A 209 15.67 21.01 -12.19
N TRP A 210 15.45 19.79 -12.71
CA TRP A 210 15.96 19.31 -14.00
C TRP A 210 15.23 19.89 -15.24
N LEU A 211 14.05 20.49 -15.09
CA LEU A 211 13.36 21.21 -16.17
C LEU A 211 13.80 22.67 -16.30
N SER A 212 14.66 23.14 -15.39
CA SER A 212 15.05 24.55 -15.28
C SER A 212 16.52 24.83 -15.65
N GLN A 213 17.22 23.87 -16.26
CA GLN A 213 18.57 24.07 -16.78
C GLN A 213 18.53 24.26 -18.32
N PRO A 214 19.36 25.16 -18.89
CA PRO A 214 19.42 25.38 -20.34
C PRO A 214 19.99 24.17 -21.11
#